data_AF-A0A7V3K2W0-F1
#
_entry.id   AF-A0A7V3K2W0-F1
#
_cell.length_a   1.000
_cell.length_b   1.000
_cell.length_c   1.000
_cell.angle_alpha   90.00
_cell.angle_beta   90.00
_cell.angle_gamma   90.00
#
_symmetry.space_group_name_H-M   'P 1'
#
loop_
_entity.id
_entity.type
_entity.pdbx_description
1 polymer ?
#
loop_
_entity_poly.entity_id
_entity_poly.type
_entity_poly.pdbx_seq_one_letter_code
_entity_poly.pdbx_strand_id
1 'polypeptide(L)'
;MNCPNCGTWNPDDKKQCWRCDAELPKPEPPKPKRKPVNWLWIAVGLFLLITLTQACWALQLRQPAPFPGEARLLTAPPAVWTMDRR
;
A
#
# COMPACT_ATOMS: atom_id res chain seq x y z
N MET A 1 45.65 -3.67 -0.98
CA MET A 1 46.31 -3.95 0.33
C MET A 1 47.74 -4.48 0.14
N ASN A 2 48.65 -4.25 1.08
CA ASN A 2 50.00 -4.86 1.03
C ASN A 2 49.99 -6.23 1.73
N CYS A 3 50.68 -7.21 1.17
CA CYS A 3 50.79 -8.55 1.73
C CYS A 3 51.58 -8.49 3.06
N PRO A 4 51.06 -9.06 4.17
CA PRO A 4 51.76 -9.06 5.45
C PRO A 4 53.00 -9.96 5.47
N ASN A 5 53.13 -10.89 4.53
CA ASN A 5 54.27 -11.81 4.45
C ASN A 5 55.46 -11.21 3.67
N CYS A 6 55.21 -10.67 2.47
CA CYS A 6 56.29 -10.20 1.58
C CYS A 6 56.26 -8.69 1.26
N GLY A 7 55.28 -7.94 1.78
CA GLY A 7 55.16 -6.50 1.58
C GLY A 7 54.72 -6.05 0.18
N THR A 8 54.50 -6.98 -0.76
CA THR A 8 54.05 -6.64 -2.11
C THR A 8 52.62 -6.09 -2.11
N TRP A 9 52.32 -5.13 -2.97
CA TRP A 9 50.97 -4.61 -3.14
C TRP A 9 50.10 -5.63 -3.90
N ASN A 10 48.87 -5.84 -3.42
CA ASN A 10 47.88 -6.73 -4.00
C ASN A 10 46.49 -6.03 -4.07
N PRO A 11 45.69 -6.27 -5.12
CA PRO A 11 44.30 -5.82 -5.17
C PRO A 11 43.45 -6.45 -4.05
N ASP A 12 42.45 -5.72 -3.55
CA ASP A 12 41.65 -6.15 -2.39
C ASP A 12 40.70 -7.34 -2.69
N ASP A 13 40.47 -7.64 -3.97
CA ASP A 13 39.63 -8.76 -4.42
C ASP A 13 40.37 -10.11 -4.48
N LYS A 14 41.70 -10.11 -4.33
CA LYS A 14 42.52 -11.31 -4.45
C LYS A 14 42.65 -12.03 -3.11
N LYS A 15 42.31 -13.33 -3.09
CA LYS A 15 42.47 -14.20 -1.92
C LYS A 15 43.91 -14.63 -1.67
N GLN A 16 44.76 -14.59 -2.69
CA GLN A 16 46.14 -15.08 -2.61
C GLN A 16 47.12 -14.05 -3.19
N CYS A 17 48.32 -14.01 -2.60
CA CYS A 17 49.37 -13.09 -2.97
C CYS A 17 50.02 -13.57 -4.26
N TRP A 18 50.00 -12.75 -5.31
CA TRP A 18 50.56 -13.11 -6.61
C TRP A 18 52.08 -13.35 -6.59
N ARG A 19 52.78 -12.96 -5.53
CA ARG A 19 54.24 -13.05 -5.42
C ARG A 19 54.75 -14.16 -4.51
N CYS A 20 54.07 -14.44 -3.40
CA CYS A 20 54.52 -15.42 -2.41
C CYS A 20 53.49 -16.49 -2.06
N ASP A 21 52.36 -16.51 -2.78
CA ASP A 21 51.27 -17.47 -2.60
C ASP A 21 50.63 -17.51 -1.20
N ALA A 22 50.94 -16.52 -0.35
CA ALA A 22 50.30 -16.38 0.96
C ALA A 22 48.82 -15.99 0.81
N GLU A 23 47.96 -16.56 1.66
CA GLU A 23 46.55 -16.20 1.74
C GLU A 23 46.39 -14.77 2.30
N LEU A 24 45.58 -13.93 1.65
CA LEU A 24 45.31 -12.58 2.09
C LEU A 24 44.07 -12.53 3.00
N PRO A 25 44.09 -11.66 4.01
CA PRO A 25 42.91 -11.42 4.83
C PRO A 25 41.77 -10.89 3.95
N LYS A 26 40.64 -11.59 3.96
CA LYS A 26 39.47 -11.20 3.17
C LYS A 26 38.80 -9.98 3.82
N PRO A 27 38.53 -8.90 3.06
CA PRO A 27 37.75 -7.79 3.60
C PRO A 27 36.37 -8.29 4.03
N GLU A 28 35.91 -7.88 5.22
CA GLU A 28 34.58 -8.24 5.71
C GLU A 28 33.51 -7.76 4.73
N PRO A 29 32.49 -8.58 4.44
CA PRO A 29 31.43 -8.17 3.52
C PRO A 29 30.73 -6.91 4.07
N PRO A 30 30.41 -5.93 3.21
CA PRO A 30 29.72 -4.73 3.66
C PRO A 30 28.37 -5.11 4.29
N LYS A 31 28.13 -4.64 5.51
CA LYS A 31 26.86 -4.86 6.23
C LYS A 31 25.70 -4.32 5.37
N PRO A 32 24.57 -5.04 5.26
CA PRO A 32 23.44 -4.59 4.46
C PRO A 32 22.87 -3.29 5.05
N LYS A 33 22.94 -2.20 4.28
CA LYS A 33 22.34 -0.92 4.67
C LYS A 33 20.82 -1.03 4.53
N ARG A 34 20.08 -0.92 5.64
CA ARG A 34 18.61 -0.79 5.61
C ARG A 34 18.26 0.54 4.94
N LYS A 35 17.36 0.52 3.95
CA LYS A 35 16.88 1.75 3.31
C LYS A 35 15.91 2.45 4.28
N PRO A 36 16.02 3.79 4.48
CA PRO A 36 15.10 4.51 5.32
C PRO A 36 13.71 4.51 4.70
N VAL A 37 12.70 4.18 5.49
CA VAL A 37 11.29 4.29 5.08
C VAL A 37 10.92 5.77 5.07
N ASN A 38 10.37 6.23 3.95
CA ASN A 38 9.95 7.62 3.80
C ASN A 38 8.50 7.79 4.28
N TRP A 39 8.35 8.14 5.56
CA TRP A 39 7.06 8.32 6.25
C TRP A 39 6.12 9.33 5.58
N LEU A 40 6.67 10.29 4.83
CA LEU A 40 5.86 11.24 4.07
C LEU A 40 4.94 10.53 3.07
N TRP A 41 5.44 9.53 2.35
CA TRP A 41 4.63 8.78 1.39
C TRP A 41 3.59 7.89 2.06
N ILE A 42 3.89 7.39 3.26
CA ILE A 42 2.91 6.65 4.07
C ILE A 42 1.77 7.60 4.48
N ALA A 43 2.11 8.80 4.96
CA ALA A 43 1.12 9.80 5.35
C ALA A 43 0.26 10.25 4.15
N VAL A 44 0.87 10.53 3.00
CA VAL A 44 0.16 10.90 1.76
C VAL A 44 -0.76 9.78 1.28
N GLY A 45 -0.25 8.54 1.27
CA GLY A 45 -1.05 7.37 0.89
C GLY A 45 -2.26 7.16 1.81
N LEU A 46 -2.05 7.28 3.12
CA LEU A 46 -3.13 7.15 4.11
C LEU A 46 -4.17 8.27 3.96
N PHE A 47 -3.72 9.52 3.77
CA PHE A 47 -4.61 10.67 3.58
C PHE A 47 -5.49 10.53 2.33
N LEU A 48 -4.90 10.11 1.20
CA LEU A 48 -5.65 9.86 -0.03
C LEU A 48 -6.69 8.74 0.17
N LEU A 49 -6.30 7.65 0.84
CA LEU A 49 -7.19 6.52 1.08
C LEU A 49 -8.37 6.92 1.98
N ILE A 50 -8.14 7.72 3.03
CA ILE A 50 -9.19 8.28 3.89
C ILE A 50 -10.11 9.22 3.09
N THR A 51 -9.54 10.08 2.25
CA THR A 51 -10.34 11.03 1.44
C THR A 51 -11.26 10.28 0.47
N LEU A 52 -10.76 9.20 -0.16
CA LEU A 52 -11.55 8.37 -1.07
C LEU A 52 -12.67 7.61 -0.35
N THR A 53 -12.41 7.06 0.85
CA THR A 53 -13.46 6.37 1.62
C THR A 53 -14.53 7.35 2.12
N GLN A 54 -14.15 8.56 2.53
CA GLN A 54 -15.09 9.62 2.88
C GLN A 54 -15.92 10.09 1.68
N ALA A 55 -15.33 10.17 0.49
CA ALA A 55 -16.04 10.51 -0.74
C ALA A 55 -17.09 9.44 -1.11
N CYS A 56 -16.78 8.15 -0.94
CA CYS A 56 -17.77 7.08 -1.10
C CYS A 56 -18.92 7.19 -0.08
N TRP A 57 -18.63 7.51 1.18
CA TRP A 57 -19.65 7.68 2.20
C TRP A 57 -20.57 8.88 1.91
N ALA A 58 -20.00 10.02 1.51
CA ALA A 58 -20.78 11.23 1.22
C ALA A 58 -21.77 11.04 0.06
N LEU A 59 -21.44 10.18 -0.91
CA LEU A 59 -22.35 9.84 -2.01
C LEU A 59 -23.55 9.01 -1.53
N GLN A 60 -23.37 8.18 -0.51
CA GLN A 60 -24.42 7.29 0.04
C GLN A 60 -25.48 8.04 0.84
N LEU A 61 -25.14 9.18 1.46
CA LEU A 61 -26.10 10.07 2.15
C LEU A 61 -26.92 10.93 1.18
N ARG A 62 -26.51 11.00 -0.10
CA ARG A 62 -27.27 11.65 -1.16
C ARG A 62 -28.27 10.65 -1.76
N GLN A 63 -29.16 10.12 -0.92
CA GLN A 63 -30.32 9.39 -1.42
C GLN A 63 -31.09 10.33 -2.35
N PRO A 64 -31.42 9.94 -3.60
CA PRO A 64 -32.33 10.73 -4.41
C PRO A 64 -33.64 10.85 -3.63
N ALA A 65 -34.16 12.08 -3.50
CA ALA A 65 -35.46 12.28 -2.86
C ALA A 65 -36.49 11.36 -3.53
N PRO A 66 -37.35 10.66 -2.77
CA PRO A 66 -38.43 9.88 -3.35
C PRO A 66 -39.26 10.80 -4.25
N PHE A 67 -39.54 10.34 -5.48
CA PHE A 67 -40.34 11.12 -6.42
C PHE A 67 -41.72 11.42 -5.79
N PRO A 68 -42.26 12.63 -5.97
CA PRO A 68 -43.53 13.05 -5.33
C PRO A 68 -44.77 12.24 -5.77
N GLY A 69 -44.61 11.19 -6.59
CA GLY A 69 -45.69 10.37 -7.13
C GLY A 69 -45.99 9.06 -6.38
N GLU A 70 -45.08 8.53 -5.55
CA GLU A 70 -45.26 7.19 -4.96
C GLU A 70 -45.99 7.17 -3.60
N ALA A 71 -46.07 8.31 -2.91
CA ALA A 71 -46.70 8.38 -1.58
C ALA A 71 -48.22 8.12 -1.58
N ARG A 72 -48.88 8.10 -2.75
CA ARG A 72 -50.35 8.02 -2.85
C ARG A 72 -50.91 6.60 -2.94
N LEU A 73 -50.07 5.58 -3.17
CA LEU A 73 -50.52 4.18 -3.34
C LEU A 73 -50.61 3.39 -2.03
N LEU A 74 -49.92 3.82 -0.97
CA LEU A 74 -49.86 3.06 0.30
C LEU A 74 -50.98 3.41 1.30
N THR A 75 -51.77 4.47 1.06
CA THR A 75 -52.87 4.87 1.94
C THR A 75 -54.26 4.68 1.34
N ALA A 76 -54.37 4.10 0.14
CA ALA A 76 -55.67 3.75 -0.42
C ALA A 76 -56.18 2.48 0.28
N PRO A 77 -57.30 2.51 1.02
CA PRO A 77 -57.92 1.28 1.51
C PRO A 77 -58.33 0.42 0.30
N PRO A 78 -58.30 -0.93 0.41
CA PRO A 78 -58.77 -1.78 -0.68
C PRO A 78 -60.21 -1.41 -1.01
N ALA A 79 -60.49 -1.12 -2.28
CA ALA A 79 -61.83 -0.87 -2.77
C ALA A 79 -62.70 -2.10 -2.46
N VAL A 80 -63.52 -2.01 -1.42
CA VAL A 80 -64.54 -3.01 -1.11
C VAL A 80 -65.63 -2.84 -2.15
N TRP A 81 -65.60 -3.69 -3.19
CA TRP A 81 -66.67 -3.80 -4.17
C TRP A 81 -67.88 -4.46 -3.49
N THR A 82 -68.79 -3.65 -2.94
CA THR A 82 -70.12 -4.15 -2.58
C THR A 82 -70.88 -4.38 -3.89
N MET A 83 -70.97 -5.64 -4.32
CA MET A 83 -71.95 -6.08 -5.32
C MET A 83 -73.35 -5.82 -4.78
N ASP A 84 -73.95 -4.69 -5.15
CA ASP A 84 -75.40 -4.48 -5.00
C ASP A 84 -76.10 -5.40 -5.98
N ARG A 85 -76.67 -6.48 -5.45
CA ARG A 85 -77.44 -7.46 -6.20
C ARG A 85 -78.89 -7.00 -6.14
N ARG A 86 -79.36 -6.35 -7.19
CA ARG A 86 -80.79 -6.14 -7.43
C ARG A 86 -81.12 -6.27 -8.91
#